data_AF-A0A0F9GN35-F1
#
_entry.id   AF-A0A0F9GN35-F1
#
_cell.length_a   1.000
_cell.length_b   1.000
_cell.length_c   1.000
_cell.angle_alpha   90.00
_cell.angle_beta   90.00
_cell.angle_gamma   90.00
#
_symmetry.space_group_name_H-M   'P 1'
#
loop_
_entity.id
_entity.type
_entity.pdbx_description
1 polymer ?
#
loop_
_entity_poly.entity_id
_entity_poly.type
_entity_poly.pdbx_seq_one_letter_code
_entity_poly.pdbx_strand_id
1 'polypeptide(L)'
;MAGTSSVGGLISGLDTATIINQLISVSARRIDVVVFNQTTHSDKLTAFQSLNTQLLDFKSKAKTLKDSDTFNVFKTATTTDSTNFKASDLLTVSTTTDASPGTHTIEFT
;
A
#
# COMPACT_ATOMS: atom_id res chain seq x y z
N MET A 1 41.59 -20.95 65.70
CA MET A 1 41.67 -20.55 64.28
C MET A 1 40.39 -21.01 63.60
N ALA A 2 39.42 -20.10 63.49
CA ALA A 2 38.10 -20.37 62.93
C ALA A 2 38.21 -20.47 61.40
N GLY A 3 37.97 -21.66 60.86
CA GLY A 3 37.83 -21.89 59.43
C GLY A 3 36.38 -21.67 59.02
N THR A 4 36.06 -20.43 58.64
CA THR A 4 34.79 -20.04 58.03
C THR A 4 34.69 -20.61 56.61
N SER A 5 34.47 -21.92 56.50
CA SER A 5 34.07 -22.52 55.23
C SER A 5 32.57 -22.26 55.04
N SER A 6 32.27 -21.12 54.42
CA SER A 6 31.19 -20.97 53.42
C SER A 6 29.84 -21.66 53.68
N VAL A 7 29.35 -21.71 54.92
CA VAL A 7 27.91 -21.81 55.22
C VAL A 7 27.33 -20.39 55.15
N GLY A 8 27.58 -19.73 54.02
CA GLY A 8 26.98 -18.45 53.67
C GLY A 8 25.95 -18.72 52.60
N GLY A 9 24.66 -18.57 52.94
CA GLY A 9 23.67 -18.19 51.93
C GLY A 9 22.37 -18.98 51.83
N LEU A 10 22.16 -20.07 52.60
CA LEU A 10 20.91 -20.84 52.52
C LEU A 10 19.95 -20.64 53.70
N ILE A 11 20.32 -19.89 54.74
CA ILE A 11 19.52 -19.79 55.99
C ILE A 11 19.01 -18.39 56.34
N SER A 12 19.26 -17.37 55.51
CA SER A 12 18.84 -16.00 55.82
C SER A 12 17.75 -15.53 54.85
N GLY A 13 16.48 -15.68 55.24
CA GLY A 13 15.35 -15.08 54.54
C GLY A 13 15.19 -15.56 53.10
N LEU A 14 14.95 -16.85 52.90
CA LEU A 14 14.55 -17.41 51.62
C LEU A 14 13.23 -16.75 51.19
N ASP A 15 13.33 -15.65 50.46
CA ASP A 15 12.21 -15.05 49.75
C ASP A 15 11.84 -16.00 48.60
N THR A 16 11.07 -17.02 48.95
CA THR A 16 10.55 -18.01 48.02
C THR A 16 9.75 -17.36 46.91
N ALA A 17 9.14 -16.19 47.16
CA ALA A 17 8.46 -15.42 46.14
C ALA A 17 9.45 -14.86 45.11
N THR A 18 10.62 -14.36 45.52
CA THR A 18 11.68 -13.93 44.59
C THR A 18 12.20 -15.09 43.73
N ILE A 19 12.40 -16.28 44.30
CA ILE A 19 12.83 -17.46 43.53
C ILE A 19 11.75 -17.93 42.56
N ILE A 20 10.48 -17.95 42.99
CA ILE A 20 9.34 -18.27 42.13
C ILE A 20 9.23 -17.25 40.98
N ASN A 21 9.38 -15.96 41.26
CA ASN A 21 9.37 -14.90 40.26
C ASN A 21 10.53 -15.05 39.24
N GLN A 22 11.72 -15.47 39.70
CA GLN A 22 12.85 -15.78 38.81
C GLN A 22 12.58 -17.02 37.94
N LEU A 23 11.93 -18.06 38.47
CA LEU A 23 11.51 -19.23 37.68
C LEU A 23 10.42 -18.88 36.65
N ILE A 24 9.46 -18.04 37.02
CA ILE A 24 8.42 -17.53 36.12
C ILE A 24 9.01 -16.65 35.03
N SER A 25 9.99 -15.79 35.33
CA SER A 25 10.61 -14.95 34.31
C SER A 25 11.45 -15.76 33.31
N VAL A 26 12.13 -16.82 33.78
CA VAL A 26 12.86 -17.74 32.91
C VAL A 26 11.90 -18.54 32.01
N SER A 27 10.74 -18.95 32.52
CA SER A 27 9.74 -19.64 31.70
C SER A 27 9.08 -18.68 30.69
N ALA A 28 8.78 -17.45 31.09
CA ALA A 28 8.27 -16.39 30.22
C ALA A 28 9.22 -16.05 29.07
N ARG A 29 10.55 -16.09 29.29
CA ARG A 29 11.54 -15.84 28.23
C ARG A 29 11.35 -16.72 26.99
N ARG A 30 10.91 -17.98 27.16
CA ARG A 30 10.63 -18.86 26.01
C ARG A 30 9.42 -18.37 25.21
N ILE A 31 8.40 -17.87 25.91
CA ILE A 31 7.20 -17.29 25.30
C ILE A 31 7.59 -16.00 24.57
N ASP A 32 8.41 -15.15 25.18
CA ASP A 32 8.89 -13.90 24.56
C ASP A 32 9.63 -14.15 23.25
N VAL A 33 10.46 -15.20 23.17
CA VAL A 33 11.14 -15.57 21.92
C VAL A 33 10.14 -15.97 20.83
N VAL A 34 9.11 -16.75 21.17
CA VAL A 34 8.09 -17.17 20.21
C VAL A 34 7.25 -15.98 19.74
N VAL A 35 6.81 -15.13 20.66
CA VAL A 35 6.07 -13.91 20.35
C VAL A 35 6.90 -12.96 19.49
N PHE A 36 8.18 -12.76 19.83
CA PHE A 36 9.09 -11.93 19.04
C PHE A 36 9.27 -12.46 17.62
N ASN A 37 9.45 -13.77 17.46
CA ASN A 37 9.55 -14.40 16.14
C ASN A 37 8.24 -14.22 15.36
N GLN A 38 7.10 -14.41 16.01
CA GLN A 38 5.78 -14.22 15.38
C GLN A 38 5.60 -12.77 14.90
N THR A 39 5.91 -11.78 15.74
CA THR A 39 5.85 -10.36 15.38
C THR A 39 6.79 -10.08 14.21
N THR A 40 8.03 -10.56 14.26
CA THR A 40 9.02 -10.38 13.18
C THR A 40 8.53 -10.97 11.85
N HIS A 41 7.88 -12.15 11.88
CA HIS A 41 7.31 -12.74 10.68
C HIS A 41 6.08 -11.98 10.17
N SER A 42 5.22 -11.51 11.08
CA SER A 42 4.05 -10.69 10.75
C SER A 42 4.46 -9.37 10.10
N ASP A 43 5.48 -8.70 10.62
CA ASP A 43 6.00 -7.45 10.09
C ASP A 43 6.57 -7.63 8.68
N LYS A 44 7.34 -8.71 8.48
CA LYS A 44 7.86 -9.08 7.14
C LYS A 44 6.72 -9.34 6.17
N LEU A 45 5.72 -10.13 6.56
CA LEU A 45 4.56 -10.42 5.72
C LEU A 45 3.83 -9.14 5.33
N THR A 46 3.59 -8.25 6.29
CA THR A 46 2.94 -6.95 6.07
C THR A 46 3.74 -6.10 5.09
N ALA A 47 5.06 -6.04 5.25
CA ALA A 47 5.94 -5.31 4.33
C ALA A 47 5.89 -5.88 2.91
N PHE A 48 5.92 -7.21 2.75
CA PHE A 48 5.82 -7.86 1.44
C PHE A 48 4.45 -7.64 0.79
N GLN A 49 3.36 -7.70 1.56
CA GLN A 49 2.02 -7.41 1.07
C GLN A 49 1.90 -5.96 0.60
N SER A 50 2.42 -5.01 1.38
CA SER A 50 2.45 -3.59 1.01
C SER A 50 3.24 -3.36 -0.29
N LEU A 51 4.43 -3.95 -0.40
CA LEU A 51 5.25 -3.88 -1.62
C LEU A 51 4.51 -4.47 -2.83
N ASN A 52 3.87 -5.63 -2.67
CA ASN A 52 3.12 -6.26 -3.74
C ASN A 52 1.97 -5.37 -4.23
N THR A 53 1.23 -4.74 -3.32
CA THR A 53 0.17 -3.77 -3.67
C THR A 53 0.74 -2.59 -4.45
N GLN A 54 1.85 -2.00 -3.99
CA GLN A 54 2.51 -0.90 -4.70
C GLN A 54 2.98 -1.29 -6.10
N LEU A 55 3.54 -2.50 -6.25
CA LEU A 55 3.98 -3.01 -7.56
C LEU A 55 2.80 -3.31 -8.49
N LEU A 56 1.68 -3.82 -7.96
CA LEU A 56 0.46 -4.03 -8.73
C LEU A 56 -0.14 -2.70 -9.20
N ASP A 57 -0.17 -1.70 -8.34
CA ASP A 57 -0.63 -0.35 -8.69
C ASP A 57 0.25 0.28 -9.77
N PHE A 58 1.58 0.18 -9.61
CA PHE A 58 2.52 0.65 -10.60
C PHE A 58 2.33 -0.06 -11.95
N LYS A 59 2.23 -1.40 -11.95
CA LYS A 59 1.97 -2.19 -13.15
C LYS A 59 0.67 -1.79 -13.82
N SER A 60 -0.39 -1.53 -13.06
CA SER A 60 -1.69 -1.10 -13.57
C SER A 60 -1.57 0.24 -14.30
N LYS A 61 -0.95 1.24 -13.67
CA LYS A 61 -0.71 2.56 -14.27
C LYS A 61 0.20 2.47 -15.51
N ALA A 62 1.26 1.66 -15.45
CA ALA A 62 2.14 1.43 -16.59
C ALA A 62 1.42 0.73 -17.76
N LYS A 63 0.47 -0.17 -17.47
CA LYS A 63 -0.36 -0.80 -18.50
C LYS A 63 -1.26 0.21 -19.20
N THR A 64 -1.89 1.12 -18.44
CA THR A 64 -2.66 2.23 -19.03
C THR A 64 -1.77 3.09 -19.92
N LEU A 65 -0.57 3.44 -19.46
CA LEU A 65 0.36 4.29 -20.22
C LEU A 65 0.99 3.58 -21.42
N LYS A 66 0.99 2.24 -21.47
CA LYS A 66 1.44 1.50 -22.65
C LYS A 66 0.47 1.63 -23.82
N ASP A 67 -0.81 1.88 -23.53
CA ASP A 67 -1.85 1.94 -24.53
C ASP A 67 -1.73 3.25 -25.34
N SER A 68 -1.42 3.14 -26.64
CA SER A 68 -1.26 4.28 -27.54
C SER A 68 -2.53 5.12 -27.64
N ASP A 69 -3.69 4.49 -27.47
CA ASP A 69 -4.99 5.15 -27.54
C ASP A 69 -5.19 6.15 -26.41
N THR A 70 -4.50 5.95 -25.27
CA THR A 70 -4.49 6.90 -24.15
C THR A 70 -3.86 8.25 -24.53
N PHE A 71 -3.01 8.28 -25.56
CA PHE A 71 -2.38 9.50 -26.06
C PHE A 71 -3.09 10.10 -27.28
N ASN A 72 -3.85 9.28 -28.02
CA ASN A 72 -4.61 9.70 -29.20
C ASN A 72 -6.01 10.22 -28.81
N VAL A 73 -6.07 11.12 -27.81
CA VAL A 73 -7.33 11.77 -27.43
C VAL A 73 -7.66 12.84 -28.46
N PHE A 74 -8.45 12.48 -29.47
CA PHE A 74 -8.96 13.43 -30.44
C PHE A 74 -9.92 14.42 -29.76
N LYS A 75 -9.62 15.70 -29.89
CA LYS A 75 -10.48 16.78 -29.39
C LYS A 75 -11.28 17.35 -30.54
N THR A 76 -12.58 17.38 -30.39
CA THR A 76 -13.51 18.00 -31.34
C THR A 76 -13.82 19.42 -30.90
N ALA A 77 -13.79 20.36 -31.85
CA ALA A 77 -14.27 21.71 -31.66
C ALA A 77 -15.28 22.01 -32.77
N THR A 78 -16.42 22.59 -32.41
CA THR A 78 -17.47 22.99 -33.35
C THR A 78 -17.71 24.49 -33.25
N THR A 79 -17.85 25.14 -34.40
CA THR A 79 -18.15 26.57 -34.54
C THR A 79 -19.30 26.72 -35.52
N THR A 80 -20.04 27.82 -35.43
CA THR A 80 -21.13 28.15 -36.34
C THR A 80 -21.08 29.62 -36.70
N ASP A 81 -21.47 29.95 -37.92
CA ASP A 81 -21.62 31.32 -38.40
C ASP A 81 -23.00 31.91 -38.04
N SER A 82 -23.87 31.10 -37.43
CA SER A 82 -25.19 31.55 -36.96
C SER A 82 -25.07 32.52 -35.79
N THR A 83 -25.79 33.63 -35.86
CA THR A 83 -25.90 34.61 -34.76
C THR A 83 -26.94 34.22 -33.71
N ASN A 84 -27.82 33.27 -34.03
CA ASN A 84 -29.02 32.96 -33.24
C ASN A 84 -28.90 31.65 -32.45
N PHE A 85 -28.05 30.73 -32.91
CA PHE A 85 -27.90 29.40 -32.33
C PHE A 85 -26.43 29.13 -32.01
N LYS A 86 -26.17 28.41 -30.92
CA LYS A 86 -24.80 27.95 -30.64
C LYS A 86 -24.52 26.67 -31.42
N ALA A 87 -23.24 26.43 -31.73
CA ALA A 87 -22.83 25.22 -32.46
C ALA A 87 -23.28 23.93 -31.75
N SER A 88 -23.28 23.92 -30.41
CA SER A 88 -23.76 22.80 -29.57
C SER A 88 -25.26 22.52 -29.70
N ASP A 89 -26.05 23.52 -30.07
CA ASP A 89 -27.50 23.40 -30.19
C ASP A 89 -27.90 22.80 -31.54
N LEU A 90 -26.98 22.86 -32.52
CA LEU A 90 -27.18 22.39 -33.88
C LEU A 90 -26.59 21.00 -34.10
N LEU A 91 -25.40 20.73 -33.53
CA LEU A 91 -24.68 19.49 -33.75
C LEU A 91 -23.80 19.11 -32.55
N THR A 92 -23.78 17.81 -32.25
CA THR A 92 -22.79 17.20 -31.35
C THR A 92 -21.89 16.28 -32.16
N VAL A 93 -20.57 16.41 -31.98
CA VAL A 93 -19.57 15.55 -32.62
C VAL A 93 -18.80 14.82 -31.53
N SER A 94 -18.68 13.51 -31.67
CA SER A 94 -17.82 12.66 -30.87
C SER A 94 -16.81 11.95 -31.78
N THR A 95 -15.64 11.63 -31.25
CA THR A 95 -14.58 10.91 -31.97
C THR A 95 -14.23 9.62 -31.26
N THR A 96 -13.80 8.64 -32.04
CA THR A 96 -13.21 7.40 -31.56
C THR A 96 -11.69 7.44 -31.76
N THR A 97 -10.98 6.42 -31.28
CA THR A 97 -9.53 6.28 -31.39
C THR A 97 -9.03 6.08 -32.83
N ASP A 98 -9.94 5.80 -33.77
CA ASP A 98 -9.66 5.64 -35.20
C ASP A 98 -9.94 6.91 -36.03
N ALA A 99 -10.37 8.01 -35.39
CA ALA A 99 -10.70 9.24 -36.10
C ALA A 99 -9.44 9.86 -36.75
N SER A 100 -9.57 10.33 -38.00
CA SER A 100 -8.50 11.09 -38.64
C SER A 100 -8.60 12.58 -38.27
N PRO A 101 -7.50 13.25 -37.90
CA PRO A 101 -7.47 14.70 -37.78
C PRO A 101 -7.92 15.38 -39.08
N GLY A 102 -8.78 16.38 -38.96
CA GLY A 102 -9.28 17.15 -40.10
C GLY A 102 -10.32 18.18 -39.70
N THR A 103 -10.62 19.09 -40.63
CA THR A 103 -11.73 20.04 -40.52
C THR A 103 -12.83 19.61 -41.47
N HIS A 104 -14.07 19.60 -40.99
CA HIS A 104 -15.25 19.24 -41.77
C HIS A 104 -16.28 20.37 -41.69
N THR A 105 -16.78 20.82 -42.84
CA THR A 105 -17.84 21.82 -42.93
C THR A 105 -19.16 21.12 -43.21
N ILE A 106 -20.18 21.42 -42.41
CA ILE A 106 -21.53 20.85 -42.52
C ILE A 106 -22.50 22.01 -42.69
N GLU A 107 -23.36 21.92 -43.70
CA GLU A 107 -24.38 22.92 -44.01
C GLU A 107 -25.77 22.34 -43.75
N PHE A 108 -26.64 23.12 -43.11
CA PHE A 108 -28.04 22.79 -42.89
C PHE A 108 -28.89 23.67 -43.80
N THR A 109 -29.70 23.04 -44.66
CA THR A 109 -30.63 23.73 -45.57
C THR A 109 -32.03 23.85 -44.96
#